data_AF-A0A158L709-F1
#
_entry.id   AF-A0A158L709-F1
#
_cell.length_a   1.000
_cell.length_b   1.000
_cell.length_c   1.000
_cell.angle_alpha   90.00
_cell.angle_beta   90.00
_cell.angle_gamma   90.00
#
_symmetry.space_group_name_H-M   'P 1'
#
loop_
_entity.id
_entity.type
_entity.pdbx_description
1 polymer ?
#
loop_
_entity_poly.entity_id
_entity_poly.type
_entity_poly.pdbx_seq_one_letter_code
_entity_poly.pdbx_strand_id
1 'polypeptide(L)'
;MQFTATLPLTAWKSAVVGCFDWDPFAAYLPFDVTMLRQDVETMISEAFTLAENYDPKDRSLILVPTGLGKMFEEAEQTKEFDR
;
A
#
# COMPACT_ATOMS: atom_id res chain seq x y z
N MET A 1 7.16 10.23 -13.71
CA MET A 1 6.59 10.04 -15.07
C MET A 1 6.58 11.38 -15.80
N GLN A 2 7.58 11.63 -16.66
CA GLN A 2 7.73 12.94 -17.32
C GLN A 2 6.59 13.27 -18.30
N PHE A 3 6.00 12.23 -18.91
CA PHE A 3 4.89 12.37 -19.84
C PHE A 3 3.60 12.87 -19.19
N THR A 4 3.27 12.40 -17.98
CA THR A 4 2.02 12.78 -17.30
C THR A 4 2.09 14.19 -16.72
N ALA A 5 3.30 14.69 -16.43
CA ALA A 5 3.53 16.03 -15.91
C ALA A 5 3.17 17.15 -16.92
N THR A 6 3.09 16.83 -18.22
CA THR A 6 2.76 17.80 -19.27
C THR A 6 1.28 17.75 -19.70
N LEU A 7 0.48 16.84 -19.12
CA LEU A 7 -0.92 16.69 -19.48
C LEU A 7 -1.76 17.86 -18.93
N PRO A 8 -2.70 18.39 -19.73
CA PRO A 8 -3.65 19.39 -19.24
C PRO A 8 -4.58 18.77 -18.18
N LEU A 9 -5.06 19.59 -17.23
CA LEU A 9 -5.96 19.16 -16.15
C LEU A 9 -7.23 18.47 -16.68
N THR A 10 -7.70 18.85 -17.86
CA THR A 10 -8.85 18.23 -18.52
C THR A 10 -8.60 16.78 -18.91
N ALA A 11 -7.37 16.41 -19.28
CA ALA A 11 -7.00 15.02 -19.59
C ALA A 11 -6.97 14.15 -18.33
N TRP A 12 -6.57 14.72 -17.19
CA TRP A 12 -6.60 14.02 -15.90
C TRP A 12 -8.01 13.62 -15.46
N LYS A 13 -9.02 14.43 -15.78
CA LYS A 13 -10.43 14.12 -15.45
C LYS A 13 -10.98 12.88 -16.16
N SER A 14 -10.33 12.44 -17.24
CA SER A 14 -10.70 11.22 -17.97
C SER A 14 -9.77 10.03 -17.68
N ALA A 15 -8.73 10.23 -16.88
CA ALA A 15 -7.75 9.20 -16.56
C ALA A 15 -8.16 8.43 -15.30
N VAL A 16 -7.93 7.12 -15.30
CA VAL A 16 -7.97 6.29 -14.08
C VAL A 16 -6.53 6.02 -13.68
N VAL A 17 -6.16 6.42 -12.47
CA VAL A 17 -4.80 6.26 -11.94
C VAL A 17 -4.84 5.27 -10.79
N GLY A 18 -4.02 4.23 -10.90
CA GLY A 18 -3.80 3.25 -9.86
C GLY A 18 -2.34 3.27 -9.39
N CYS A 19 -2.11 3.10 -8.10
CA CYS A 19 -0.76 2.85 -7.59
C CYS A 19 -0.74 1.84 -6.42
N PHE A 20 0.48 1.40 -6.12
CA PHE A 20 0.82 0.52 -5.02
C PHE A 20 1.75 1.32 -4.08
N ASP A 21 1.86 0.93 -2.81
CA ASP A 21 2.68 1.52 -1.72
C ASP A 21 1.89 2.30 -0.65
N TRP A 22 0.68 2.80 -0.96
CA TRP A 22 -0.10 3.65 -0.04
C TRP A 22 0.69 4.86 0.50
N ASP A 23 1.48 5.49 -0.38
CA ASP A 23 2.29 6.65 -0.04
C ASP A 23 1.43 7.86 0.36
N PRO A 24 1.71 8.52 1.51
CA PRO A 24 0.92 9.65 2.00
C PRO A 24 0.97 10.89 1.09
N PHE A 25 1.98 11.01 0.22
CA PHE A 25 2.07 12.10 -0.75
C PHE A 25 1.00 12.02 -1.85
N ALA A 26 0.37 10.86 -2.03
CA ALA A 26 -0.75 10.71 -2.96
C ALA A 26 -1.92 11.66 -2.65
N ALA A 27 -2.11 12.02 -1.36
CA ALA A 27 -3.12 12.99 -0.93
C ALA A 27 -2.91 14.41 -1.50
N TYR A 28 -1.71 14.72 -1.98
CA TYR A 28 -1.36 16.02 -2.56
C TYR A 28 -1.39 16.03 -4.09
N LEU A 29 -1.77 14.91 -4.73
CA LEU A 29 -1.89 14.87 -6.17
C LEU A 29 -3.12 15.67 -6.64
N PRO A 30 -3.02 16.37 -7.79
CA PRO A 30 -4.13 17.19 -8.31
C PRO A 30 -5.22 16.35 -9.00
N PHE A 31 -5.28 15.04 -8.74
CA PHE A 31 -6.20 14.06 -9.31
C PHE A 31 -6.35 12.87 -8.37
N ASP A 32 -7.48 12.15 -8.48
CA ASP A 32 -7.74 10.97 -7.67
C ASP A 32 -6.87 9.79 -8.07
N VAL A 33 -6.40 9.03 -7.07
CA VAL A 33 -5.62 7.81 -7.26
C VAL A 33 -6.23 6.69 -6.44
N THR A 34 -6.51 5.57 -7.10
CA THR A 34 -6.89 4.33 -6.40
C THR A 34 -5.62 3.60 -5.96
N MET A 35 -5.52 3.26 -4.68
CA MET A 35 -4.31 2.71 -4.11
C MET A 35 -4.54 1.32 -3.54
N LEU A 36 -3.57 0.42 -3.71
CA LEU A 36 -3.47 -0.81 -2.91
C LEU A 36 -2.59 -0.54 -1.69
N ARG A 37 -3.08 -0.89 -0.50
CA ARG A 37 -2.34 -0.79 0.77
C ARG A 37 -1.63 -2.09 1.06
N GLN A 38 -0.32 -2.02 1.26
CA GLN A 38 0.45 -3.14 1.80
C GLN A 38 0.23 -3.23 3.31
N ASP A 39 0.13 -4.44 3.83
CA ASP A 39 0.31 -4.68 5.26
C ASP A 39 1.82 -4.67 5.57
N VAL A 40 2.37 -3.45 5.60
CA VAL A 40 3.81 -3.21 5.84
C VAL A 40 4.22 -3.71 7.22
N GLU A 41 3.33 -3.62 8.20
CA GLU A 41 3.59 -4.10 9.56
C GLU A 41 3.84 -5.61 9.57
N THR A 42 2.94 -6.39 8.98
CA THR A 42 3.11 -7.85 8.87
C THR A 42 4.34 -8.19 8.01
N MET A 43 4.54 -7.53 6.87
CA MET A 43 5.70 -7.79 6.01
C MET A 43 7.03 -7.61 6.75
N ILE A 44 7.18 -6.53 7.53
CA ILE A 44 8.39 -6.26 8.29
C ILE A 44 8.55 -7.29 9.43
N SER A 45 7.46 -7.60 10.15
CA SER A 45 7.49 -8.58 11.23
C SER A 45 7.95 -9.97 10.76
N GLU A 46 7.42 -10.43 9.62
CA GLU A 46 7.81 -11.70 9.01
C GLU A 46 9.27 -11.68 8.52
N ALA A 47 9.74 -10.56 7.97
CA ALA A 47 11.12 -10.41 7.56
C ALA A 47 12.10 -10.53 8.74
N PHE A 48 11.78 -9.91 9.90
CA PHE A 48 12.58 -10.07 11.11
C PHE A 48 12.55 -11.52 11.64
N THR A 49 11.38 -12.15 11.63
CA THR A 49 11.22 -13.56 12.04
C THR A 49 12.08 -14.50 11.19
N LEU A 50 12.14 -14.28 9.88
CA LEU A 50 13.00 -15.04 8.96
C LEU A 50 14.50 -14.78 9.20
N ALA A 51 14.87 -13.54 9.49
CA ALA A 51 16.26 -13.19 9.76
C ALA A 51 16.76 -13.81 11.08
N GLU A 52 15.93 -13.81 12.12
CA GLU A 52 16.23 -14.41 13.42
C GLU A 52 16.33 -15.95 13.35
N ASN A 53 15.49 -16.58 12.52
CA ASN A 53 15.44 -18.03 12.35
C ASN A 53 16.15 -18.52 11.08
N TYR A 54 17.19 -17.82 10.63
CA TYR A 54 17.87 -18.11 9.36
C TYR A 54 18.31 -19.58 9.25
N ASP A 55 17.75 -20.28 8.25
CA ASP A 55 18.19 -21.60 7.80
C ASP A 55 18.58 -21.53 6.31
N PRO A 56 19.83 -21.81 5.93
CA PRO A 56 20.29 -21.77 4.54
C PRO A 56 19.57 -22.78 3.62
N LYS A 57 18.85 -23.75 4.18
CA LYS A 57 18.04 -24.71 3.41
C LYS A 57 16.58 -24.29 3.27
N ASP A 58 16.12 -23.31 4.04
CA ASP A 58 14.73 -22.85 3.97
C ASP A 58 14.48 -22.08 2.66
N ARG A 59 13.38 -22.43 2.00
CA ARG A 59 12.87 -21.85 0.75
C ARG A 59 11.40 -21.46 0.90
N SER A 60 10.93 -21.32 2.13
CA SER A 60 9.56 -20.94 2.46
C SER A 60 9.18 -19.61 1.79
N LEU A 61 7.93 -19.54 1.33
CA LEU A 61 7.34 -18.33 0.77
C LEU A 61 6.25 -17.86 1.72
N ILE A 62 6.46 -16.69 2.31
CA ILE A 62 5.45 -16.01 3.13
C ILE A 62 4.73 -15.00 2.23
N LEU A 63 3.42 -15.18 2.06
CA LEU A 63 2.59 -14.28 1.26
C LEU A 63 1.76 -13.40 2.20
N VAL A 64 2.06 -12.10 2.20
CA VAL A 64 1.28 -11.10 2.94
C VAL A 64 0.30 -10.44 1.96
N PRO A 65 -1.02 -10.59 2.14
CA PRO A 65 -2.01 -10.04 1.22
C PRO A 65 -2.06 -8.50 1.29
N THR A 66 -2.38 -7.87 0.16
CA THR A 66 -2.63 -6.43 0.08
C THR A 66 -4.12 -6.11 0.16
N GLY A 67 -4.43 -4.89 0.63
CA GLY A 67 -5.78 -4.35 0.69
C GLY A 67 -6.10 -3.45 -0.50
N LEU A 68 -7.35 -3.50 -0.96
CA LEU A 68 -7.93 -2.52 -1.88
C LEU A 68 -9.22 -1.95 -1.27
N GLY A 69 -9.28 -0.64 -1.03
CA GLY A 69 -10.48 0.04 -0.50
C GLY A 69 -10.86 -0.34 0.94
N LYS A 70 -12.16 -0.27 1.26
CA LYS A 70 -12.78 -0.35 2.62
C LYS A 70 -12.51 -1.62 3.45
N MET A 71 -11.72 -2.56 2.94
CA MET A 71 -11.40 -3.81 3.64
C MET A 71 -10.55 -3.60 4.92
N PHE A 72 -10.04 -2.39 5.16
CA PHE A 72 -9.26 -2.02 6.35
C PHE A 72 -9.91 -0.97 7.27
N GLU A 73 -10.99 -0.28 6.85
CA GLU A 73 -11.66 0.72 7.72
C GLU A 73 -12.25 0.05 8.99
N GLU A 74 -12.75 -1.17 8.89
CA GLU A 74 -13.30 -1.92 10.02
C GLU A 74 -12.23 -2.41 11.01
N ALA A 75 -10.98 -2.63 10.55
CA ALA A 75 -9.90 -3.14 11.39
C ALA A 75 -9.18 -2.05 12.20
N GLU A 76 -9.11 -0.81 11.70
CA GLU A 76 -8.52 0.32 12.43
C GLU A 76 -9.51 1.00 13.39
N GLN A 77 -10.81 1.04 13.07
CA GLN A 77 -11.82 1.65 13.96
C GLN A 77 -11.93 0.95 15.33
N THR A 78 -11.70 -0.35 15.40
CA THR A 78 -11.71 -1.10 16.66
C THR A 78 -10.49 -0.85 17.55
N LYS A 79 -9.42 -0.22 17.04
CA LYS A 79 -8.19 0.06 17.81
C LYS A 79 -8.08 1.51 18.28
N GLU A 80 -8.84 2.43 17.69
CA GLU A 80 -8.72 3.87 17.96
C GLU A 80 -9.59 4.35 19.14
N PHE A 81 -10.53 3.52 19.64
CA PHE A 81 -11.43 3.85 20.76
C PHE A 81 -11.01 3.25 22.13
N ASP A 82 -9.84 2.60 22.22
CA ASP A 82 -9.34 2.00 23.48
C ASP A 82 -8.08 2.72 24.02
N ARG A 83 -8.05 4.04 23.90
CA ARG A 83 -7.07 4.92 24.57
C ARG A 83 -7.74 6.13 25.22
#